data_AF-A0A2A3HKR2-F1
#
_entry.id   AF-A0A2A3HKR2-F1
#
_cell.length_a   1.000
_cell.length_b   1.000
_cell.length_c   1.000
_cell.angle_alpha   90.00
_cell.angle_beta   90.00
_cell.angle_gamma   90.00
#
_symmetry.space_group_name_H-M   'P 1'
#
loop_
_entity.id
_entity.type
_entity.pdbx_description
1 polymer ?
#
loop_
_entity_poly.entity_id
_entity_poly.type
_entity_poly.pdbx_seq_one_letter_code
_entity_poly.pdbx_strand_id
1 'polypeptide(L)' 'MISTAVQRGSWIYVYDERNQQCASISGEQLMGFTSTTVSVKRGSWIYVYDEKGSQMSSHYCG' A
#
# COMPACT_ATOMS: atom_id res chain seq x y z
N MET A 1 4.13 -0.13 -12.60
CA MET A 1 5.21 -0.34 -11.64
C MET A 1 5.13 0.75 -10.59
N ILE A 2 5.18 0.38 -9.31
CA ILE A 2 5.16 1.33 -8.20
C ILE A 2 6.54 1.98 -8.10
N SER A 3 6.59 3.31 -8.17
CA SER A 3 7.82 4.08 -7.92
C SER A 3 7.89 4.56 -6.48
N THR A 4 6.74 4.98 -5.95
CA THR A 4 6.66 5.66 -4.66
C THR A 4 5.35 5.31 -3.96
N ALA A 5 5.43 5.02 -2.67
CA ALA A 5 4.26 4.98 -1.79
C ALA A 5 4.43 6.01 -0.67
N VAL A 6 3.45 6.91 -0.52
CA VAL A 6 3.47 8.00 0.45
C VAL A 6 2.32 7.84 1.42
N GLN A 7 2.62 7.75 2.71
CA GLN A 7 1.61 7.80 3.75
C GLN A 7 1.27 9.27 4.11
N ARG A 8 -0.02 9.59 4.11
CA ARG A 8 -0.57 10.86 4.60
C ARG A 8 -1.72 10.56 5.56
N GLY A 9 -1.44 10.64 6.86
CA GLY A 9 -2.39 10.23 7.90
C GLY A 9 -2.74 8.75 7.77
N SER A 10 -4.05 8.45 7.75
CA SER A 10 -4.58 7.09 7.63
C SER A 10 -4.76 6.61 6.18
N TRP A 11 -4.04 7.21 5.23
CA TRP A 11 -4.10 6.88 3.81
C TRP A 11 -2.71 6.75 3.21
N ILE A 12 -2.55 5.80 2.30
CA ILE A 12 -1.34 5.51 1.55
C ILE A 12 -1.66 5.76 0.07
N TYR A 13 -0.88 6.64 -0.55
CA TYR A 13 -0.99 7.00 -1.95
C TYR A 13 0.14 6.32 -2.72
N VAL A 14 -0.23 5.57 -3.74
CA VAL A 14 0.70 4.81 -4.59
C VAL A 14 0.85 5.53 -5.92
N TYR A 15 2.09 5.76 -6.34
CA TYR A 15 2.42 6.44 -7.58
C TYR A 15 3.24 5.55 -8.50
N ASP A 16 3.00 5.66 -9.81
CA ASP A 16 3.84 5.04 -10.83
C ASP A 16 5.12 5.84 -11.11
N GLU A 17 5.95 5.32 -12.01
CA GLU A 17 7.18 5.96 -12.47
C GLU A 17 6.97 7.28 -13.21
N ARG A 18 5.74 7.56 -13.65
CA ARG A 18 5.34 8.83 -14.28
C ARG A 18 4.77 9.81 -13.26
N ASN A 19 4.88 9.49 -11.97
CA ASN A 19 4.36 10.27 -10.86
C ASN A 19 2.82 10.43 -10.90
N GLN A 20 2.12 9.50 -11.56
CA GLN A 20 0.67 9.42 -11.59
C GLN A 20 0.18 8.57 -10.43
N GLN A 21 -0.88 9.02 -9.74
CA GLN A 21 -1.49 8.24 -8.67
C GLN A 21 -2.22 7.03 -9.26
N CYS A 22 -1.82 5.83 -8.87
CA CYS A 22 -2.46 4.59 -9.30
C CYS A 22 -3.52 4.10 -8.31
N ALA A 23 -3.26 4.27 -7.02
CA ALA A 23 -4.14 3.76 -5.97
C ALA A 23 -4.09 4.64 -4.70
N SER A 24 -5.19 4.61 -3.95
CA SER A 24 -5.30 5.19 -2.62
C SER A 24 -5.84 4.13 -1.66
N ILE A 25 -5.03 3.74 -0.69
CA ILE A 25 -5.31 2.64 0.22
C ILE A 25 -5.42 3.20 1.64
N SER A 26 -6.52 2.93 2.33
CA SER A 26 -6.63 3.32 3.74
C SER A 26 -5.70 2.46 4.61
N GLY A 27 -5.24 2.97 5.74
CA GLY A 27 -4.52 2.16 6.70
C GLY A 27 -3.70 2.98 7.67
N GLU A 28 -3.27 2.33 8.74
CA GLU A 28 -2.62 3.00 9.87
C GLU A 28 -1.15 3.25 9.60
N GLN A 29 -0.49 2.31 8.92
CA GLN A 29 0.94 2.41 8.66
C GLN A 29 1.33 1.73 7.36
N LEU A 30 2.11 2.43 6.54
CA LEU A 30 2.82 1.83 5.41
C LEU A 30 3.98 0.97 5.95
N MET A 31 3.92 -0.35 5.71
CA MET A 31 4.96 -1.28 6.14
C MET A 31 6.11 -1.36 5.12
N GLY A 32 5.79 -1.18 3.84
CA GLY A 32 6.76 -1.23 2.75
C GLY A 32 6.07 -1.42 1.41
N PHE A 33 6.83 -1.28 0.33
CA PHE A 33 6.35 -1.54 -1.02
C PHE A 33 7.47 -2.13 -1.89
N THR A 34 7.06 -2.84 -2.94
CA THR A 34 7.91 -3.36 -4.00
C THR A 34 7.52 -2.69 -5.31
N SER A 35 8.11 -3.09 -6.43
CA SER A 35 7.75 -2.60 -7.76
C SER A 35 6.31 -2.95 -8.18
N THR A 36 5.64 -3.89 -7.52
CA THR A 36 4.29 -4.36 -7.90
C THR A 36 3.30 -4.45 -6.75
N THR A 37 3.77 -4.38 -5.49
CA THR A 37 2.91 -4.55 -4.31
C THR A 37 3.19 -3.52 -3.22
N VAL A 38 2.18 -3.24 -2.39
CA VAL A 38 2.30 -2.39 -1.20
C VAL A 38 1.71 -3.09 0.02
N SER A 39 2.42 -3.03 1.14
CA SER A 39 2.02 -3.64 2.40
C SER A 39 1.59 -2.57 3.40
N VAL A 40 0.38 -2.72 3.93
CA VAL A 40 -0.25 -1.73 4.82
C VAL A 40 -0.75 -2.42 6.07
N LYS A 41 -0.37 -1.90 7.24
CA LYS A 41 -0.87 -2.36 8.52
C LYS A 41 -2.20 -1.69 8.87
N ARG A 42 -3.14 -2.49 9.35
CA ARG A 42 -4.43 -2.06 9.91
C ARG A 42 -4.72 -2.92 11.15
N GLY A 43 -4.57 -2.36 12.34
CA GLY A 43 -4.64 -3.10 13.58
C GLY A 43 -3.60 -4.23 13.64
N SER A 44 -4.06 -5.44 13.98
CA SER A 44 -3.22 -6.65 14.06
C SER A 44 -3.05 -7.38 12.71
N TRP A 45 -3.34 -6.73 11.60
CA TRP A 45 -3.26 -7.33 10.27
C TRP A 45 -2.39 -6.49 9.33
N ILE A 46 -1.64 -7.17 8.47
CA ILE A 46 -0.92 -6.59 7.34
C ILE A 46 -1.64 -7.02 6.07
N TYR A 47 -2.10 -6.04 5.29
CA TYR A 47 -2.76 -6.24 4.02
C TYR A 47 -1.79 -5.91 2.89
N VAL A 48 -1.72 -6.78 1.88
CA VAL A 48 -0.90 -6.58 0.69
C VAL A 48 -1.83 -6.23 -0.47
N TYR A 49 -1.55 -5.14 -1.14
CA TYR A 49 -2.27 -4.67 -2.32
C TYR A 49 -1.36 -4.67 -3.54
N ASP A 50 -1.94 -4.85 -4.73
CA ASP A 50 -1.25 -4.63 -5.99
C ASP A 50 -1.12 -3.13 -6.32
N GLU A 51 -0.41 -2.81 -7.40
CA GLU A 51 -0.24 -1.43 -7.88
C GLU A 51 -1.54 -0.71 -8.28
N LYS A 52 -2.63 -1.45 -8.49
CA LYS A 52 -3.97 -0.93 -8.84
C LYS A 52 -4.86 -0.78 -7.59
N GLY A 53 -4.39 -1.16 -6.41
CA GLY A 53 -5.13 -1.12 -5.15
C GLY A 53 -6.02 -2.34 -4.90
N SER A 54 -5.88 -3.41 -5.67
CA SER A 54 -6.57 -4.68 -5.40
C SER A 54 -5.87 -5.42 -4.27
N GLN A 55 -6.62 -5.87 -3.27
CA GLN A 55 -6.06 -6.67 -2.18
C GLN A 55 -5.65 -8.05 -2.71
N MET A 56 -4.39 -8.43 -2.49
CA MET A 56 -3.84 -9.73 -2.85
C MET A 56 -3.85 -10.72 -1.68
N SER A 57 -3.44 -10.27 -0.50
CA SER A 57 -3.37 -11.12 0.69
C SER A 57 -3.52 -10.31 1.98
N SER A 58 -3.74 -11.02 3.08
CA SER A 58 -3.70 -10.46 4.42
C SER A 58 -3.03 -11.44 5.37
N HIS A 59 -2.19 -10.93 6.26
CA HIS A 59 -1.44 -11.71 7.24
C HIS A 59 -1.73 -11.18 8.65
N TYR A 60 -2.12 -12.06 9.56
CA TYR A 60 -2.26 -11.71 10.97
C TYR A 60 -0.87 -11.53 11.59
N CYS A 61 -0.67 -10.41 12.25
CA CYS A 61 0.55 -10.04 12.97
C CYS A 61 0.13 -9.62 14.39
N GLY A 62 -0.13 -10.63 15.21
CA GLY A 62 -0.46 -10.52 16.62
C GLY A 62 0.12 -11.67 17.41
#